data_AF-A0A1Q3ASU2-F1
#
_entry.id   AF-A0A1Q3ASU2-F1
#
_cell.length_a   1.000
_cell.length_b   1.000
_cell.length_c   1.000
_cell.angle_alpha   90.00
_cell.angle_beta   90.00
_cell.angle_gamma   90.00
#
_symmetry.space_group_name_H-M   'P 1'
#
loop_
_entity.id
_entity.type
_entity.pdbx_description
1 polymer ?
#
loop_
_entity_poly.entity_id
_entity_poly.type
_entity_poly.pdbx_seq_one_letter_code
_entity_poly.pdbx_strand_id
1 'polypeptide(L)'
;MASFKATDVILACLALVMGSSYAQLSTDYYSKTCPNVLDIVKPVVESAISKEKRMGASLLRLQFHDCFVNGCDGSILLDDTPTSKGDKGAAPNKDSLRGFDIIDEIKEKVEEECPGVVSCADIITITARDSVENLGGPYWDVTLGRRDSLTASFADANSGVIPPPTSSLDNLITRFANVGLSTKDMVALSGAHTIGEARCVVFRSRIYNDTNINSSFAKTRKKSCPSTAGSGDDNLAPLDVQTPTSFDNKYYGNLLKEEGLLHSDQQLYNGGSTDSLVKTYSKKQDTFNSDFVVGMIKMGNIEPLTGSKGAHTIGEARCVSFRDHIYDDKDIDSSFAKLRQKNCPKKKGSGDDNLAPLDIESPTKFDNKYFKDLEEKKGLLHSDQELYNGGSTDSFVKTYKDHQDTFNSDFVDAIIKMGDIEPLTGKKGEIRKNCRKRN
;
A
#
# COMPACT_ATOMS: atom_id res chain seq x y z
N MET A 1 -0.36 30.64 56.40
CA MET A 1 -0.89 29.92 55.22
C MET A 1 0.18 29.98 54.14
N ALA A 2 0.46 28.84 53.52
CA ALA A 2 1.75 28.51 52.92
C ALA A 2 2.16 29.36 51.71
N SER A 3 3.43 29.74 51.67
CA SER A 3 4.11 30.39 50.54
C SER A 3 4.45 29.33 49.49
N PHE A 4 3.77 29.36 48.35
CA PHE A 4 4.13 28.55 47.17
C PHE A 4 5.46 29.05 46.61
N LYS A 5 6.50 28.19 46.60
CA LYS A 5 7.81 28.53 46.04
C LYS A 5 7.75 28.36 44.53
N ALA A 6 8.36 29.29 43.80
CA ALA A 6 8.46 29.27 42.33
C ALA A 6 9.11 27.99 41.76
N THR A 7 9.80 27.21 42.58
CA THR A 7 10.37 25.90 42.24
C THR A 7 9.32 24.83 41.98
N ASP A 8 8.13 24.91 42.58
CA ASP A 8 7.07 23.90 42.43
C ASP A 8 6.31 24.04 41.11
N VAL A 9 6.31 25.24 40.51
CA VAL A 9 5.71 25.50 39.20
C VAL A 9 6.61 24.99 38.07
N ILE A 10 7.93 25.03 38.23
CA ILE A 10 8.89 24.55 37.24
C ILE A 10 8.85 23.02 37.12
N LEU A 11 8.65 22.30 38.23
CA LEU A 11 8.54 20.83 38.21
C LEU A 11 7.21 20.34 37.60
N ALA A 12 6.13 21.12 37.74
CA ALA A 12 4.85 20.84 37.08
C ALA A 12 4.88 21.14 35.57
N CYS A 13 5.66 22.14 35.13
CA CYS A 13 5.87 22.43 33.70
C CYS A 13 6.81 21.41 33.03
N LEU A 14 7.79 20.84 33.74
CA LEU A 14 8.64 19.76 33.19
C LEU A 14 7.89 18.42 33.03
N ALA A 15 6.81 18.17 33.78
CA ALA A 15 5.97 16.98 33.62
C ALA A 15 5.02 17.05 32.40
N LEU A 16 4.87 18.22 31.77
CA LEU A 16 4.00 18.46 30.61
C LEU A 16 4.72 18.42 29.26
N VAL A 17 6.03 18.10 29.24
CA VAL A 17 6.80 17.83 28.02
C VAL A 17 7.14 16.34 27.93
N MET A 18 6.18 15.47 28.24
CA MET A 18 6.17 14.14 27.62
C MET A 18 5.46 14.30 26.28
N GLY A 19 6.23 14.71 25.28
CA GLY A 19 5.79 14.62 23.89
C GLY A 19 5.26 13.22 23.64
N SER A 20 4.08 13.12 23.03
CA SER A 20 3.56 11.83 22.58
C SER A 20 4.54 11.32 21.53
N SER A 21 5.40 10.37 21.89
CA SER A 21 6.21 9.66 20.91
C SER A 21 5.25 8.82 20.07
N TYR A 22 4.95 9.28 18.87
CA TYR A 22 4.43 8.41 17.82
C TYR A 22 5.50 7.34 17.61
N ALA A 23 5.23 6.11 17.99
CA ALA A 23 6.12 5.03 17.59
C ALA A 23 5.90 4.80 16.08
N GLN A 24 7.00 4.74 15.34
CA GLN A 24 7.01 4.54 13.90
C GLN A 24 7.13 3.04 13.63
N LEU A 25 6.62 2.51 12.51
CA LEU A 25 7.00 1.16 12.11
C LEU A 25 8.51 1.15 11.89
N SER A 26 9.17 0.10 12.34
CA SER A 26 10.62 -0.05 12.18
C SER A 26 10.97 -1.50 11.97
N THR A 27 12.04 -1.75 11.22
CA THR A 27 12.58 -3.10 11.01
C THR A 27 13.14 -3.71 12.29
N ASP A 28 13.47 -2.88 13.29
CA ASP A 28 14.02 -3.29 14.58
C ASP A 28 13.03 -3.16 15.75
N TYR A 29 11.73 -2.97 15.48
CA TYR A 29 10.70 -2.68 16.50
C TYR A 29 10.71 -3.66 17.68
N TYR A 30 10.88 -4.96 17.40
CA TYR A 30 10.91 -6.02 18.42
C TYR A 30 12.31 -6.40 18.92
N SER A 31 13.37 -5.73 18.47
CA SER A 31 14.77 -6.09 18.78
C SER A 31 15.08 -6.19 20.29
N LYS A 32 14.35 -5.45 21.13
CA LYS A 32 14.53 -5.48 22.60
C LYS A 32 13.49 -6.31 23.34
N THR A 33 12.28 -6.47 22.77
CA THR A 33 11.13 -7.06 23.47
C THR A 33 10.80 -8.47 22.99
N CYS A 34 11.14 -8.82 21.76
CA CYS A 34 11.04 -10.16 21.20
C CYS A 34 12.10 -10.35 20.08
N PRO A 35 13.40 -10.40 20.44
CA PRO A 35 14.50 -10.39 19.46
C PRO A 35 14.44 -11.57 18.48
N ASN A 36 13.86 -12.71 18.90
CA ASN A 36 13.79 -13.93 18.10
C ASN A 36 12.51 -14.04 17.26
N VAL A 37 11.67 -13.00 17.17
CA VAL A 37 10.35 -13.10 16.51
C VAL A 37 10.43 -13.65 15.08
N LEU A 38 11.40 -13.18 14.27
CA LEU A 38 11.57 -13.65 12.90
C LEU A 38 12.01 -15.12 12.85
N ASP A 39 12.89 -15.53 13.78
CA ASP A 39 13.38 -16.91 13.88
C ASP A 39 12.31 -17.89 14.40
N ILE A 40 11.31 -17.41 15.13
CA ILE A 40 10.15 -18.20 15.57
C ILE A 40 9.18 -18.41 14.41
N VAL A 41 8.91 -17.36 13.63
CA VAL A 41 7.92 -17.37 12.54
C VAL A 41 8.41 -18.24 11.37
N LYS A 42 9.65 -18.05 10.93
CA LYS A 42 10.23 -18.67 9.73
C LYS A 42 10.02 -20.20 9.66
N PRO A 43 10.43 -21.02 10.66
CA PRO A 43 10.31 -22.48 10.55
C PRO A 43 8.85 -22.98 10.46
N VAL A 44 7.88 -22.23 11.00
CA VAL A 44 6.45 -22.59 10.86
C VAL A 44 5.99 -22.38 9.43
N VAL A 45 6.37 -21.25 8.82
CA VAL A 45 6.09 -20.95 7.40
C VAL A 45 6.75 -21.98 6.49
N GLU A 46 8.04 -22.27 6.69
CA GLU A 46 8.78 -23.27 5.91
C GLU A 46 8.13 -24.66 6.02
N SER A 47 7.72 -25.06 7.23
CA SER A 47 7.01 -26.32 7.47
C SER A 47 5.67 -26.35 6.73
N ALA A 48 4.89 -25.27 6.78
CA ALA A 48 3.61 -25.18 6.08
C ALA A 48 3.77 -25.26 4.55
N ILE A 49 4.76 -24.57 3.99
CA ILE A 49 5.04 -24.56 2.53
C ILE A 49 5.62 -25.90 2.07
N SER A 50 6.46 -26.55 2.88
CA SER A 50 7.00 -27.87 2.55
C SER A 50 5.90 -28.96 2.49
N LYS A 51 4.87 -28.85 3.34
CA LYS A 51 3.68 -29.71 3.30
C LYS A 51 2.82 -29.40 2.07
N GLU A 52 2.63 -28.13 1.75
CA GLU A 52 1.86 -27.69 0.59
C GLU A 52 2.36 -26.35 0.04
N LYS A 53 3.04 -26.36 -1.11
CA LYS A 53 3.67 -25.15 -1.67
C LYS A 53 2.72 -23.97 -1.89
N ARG A 54 1.45 -24.24 -2.21
CA ARG A 54 0.41 -23.21 -2.40
C ARG A 54 0.11 -22.43 -1.12
N MET A 55 0.49 -22.94 0.06
CA MET A 55 0.31 -22.21 1.31
C MET A 55 1.06 -20.88 1.30
N GLY A 56 2.23 -20.79 0.68
CA GLY A 56 2.97 -19.53 0.60
C GLY A 56 2.21 -18.45 -0.18
N ALA A 57 1.56 -18.82 -1.29
CA ALA A 57 0.67 -17.90 -2.02
C ALA A 57 -0.56 -17.49 -1.17
N SER A 58 -1.04 -18.40 -0.32
CA SER A 58 -2.20 -18.15 0.53
C SER A 58 -1.89 -17.15 1.64
N LEU A 59 -0.71 -17.28 2.28
CA LEU A 59 -0.22 -16.36 3.30
C LEU A 59 0.11 -14.99 2.71
N LEU A 60 0.72 -14.93 1.53
CA LEU A 60 0.94 -13.69 0.79
C LEU A 60 -0.38 -12.97 0.49
N ARG A 61 -1.38 -13.72 -0.02
CA ARG A 61 -2.72 -13.17 -0.30
C ARG A 61 -3.41 -12.69 0.98
N LEU A 62 -3.19 -13.33 2.12
CA LEU A 62 -3.76 -12.91 3.40
C LEU A 62 -3.32 -11.49 3.78
N GLN A 63 -2.05 -11.14 3.57
CA GLN A 63 -1.56 -9.77 3.79
C GLN A 63 -2.26 -8.77 2.87
N PHE A 64 -2.36 -9.06 1.57
CA PHE A 64 -3.06 -8.17 0.63
C PHE A 64 -4.51 -7.90 1.08
N HIS A 65 -5.22 -8.95 1.50
CA HIS A 65 -6.62 -8.84 1.93
C HIS A 65 -6.81 -8.13 3.27
N ASP A 66 -5.83 -8.20 4.17
CA ASP A 66 -5.81 -7.39 5.40
C ASP A 66 -5.62 -5.92 5.01
N CYS A 67 -4.50 -5.60 4.35
CA CYS A 67 -4.09 -4.25 4.05
C CYS A 67 -5.07 -3.45 3.18
N PHE A 68 -5.79 -4.10 2.25
CA PHE A 68 -6.74 -3.42 1.38
C PHE A 68 -8.07 -3.07 2.06
N VAL A 69 -8.33 -3.54 3.28
CA VAL A 69 -9.58 -3.27 4.01
C VAL A 69 -9.27 -2.57 5.32
N ASN A 70 -9.34 -1.23 5.31
CA ASN A 70 -9.04 -0.38 6.47
C ASN A 70 -7.61 -0.52 7.03
N GLY A 71 -6.67 -1.01 6.21
CA GLY A 71 -5.25 -1.07 6.49
C GLY A 71 -4.77 -2.40 7.07
N CYS A 72 -3.45 -2.50 7.27
CA CYS A 72 -2.81 -3.73 7.77
C CYS A 72 -2.95 -3.83 9.29
N ASP A 73 -4.14 -4.16 9.79
CA ASP A 73 -4.49 -4.13 11.21
C ASP A 73 -4.89 -5.51 11.78
N GLY A 74 -4.77 -6.57 11.00
CA GLY A 74 -5.16 -7.92 11.38
C GLY A 74 -6.66 -8.12 11.58
N SER A 75 -7.53 -7.22 11.10
CA SER A 75 -8.99 -7.37 11.16
C SER A 75 -9.44 -8.64 10.43
N ILE A 76 -8.73 -9.01 9.36
CA ILE A 76 -9.02 -10.19 8.53
C ILE A 76 -9.04 -11.50 9.34
N LEU A 77 -8.36 -11.53 10.48
CA LEU A 77 -8.21 -12.71 11.32
C LEU A 77 -9.38 -12.93 12.28
N LEU A 78 -10.18 -11.88 12.55
CA LEU A 78 -11.29 -11.92 13.49
C LEU A 78 -12.42 -12.83 13.01
N ASP A 79 -12.93 -13.65 13.93
CA ASP A 79 -14.12 -14.48 13.70
C ASP A 79 -15.41 -13.68 13.90
N ASP A 80 -16.51 -14.26 13.40
CA ASP A 80 -17.86 -13.81 13.75
C ASP A 80 -18.06 -13.80 15.27
N THR A 81 -18.73 -12.77 15.76
CA THR A 81 -19.27 -12.73 17.12
C THR A 81 -20.80 -12.78 17.06
N PRO A 82 -21.51 -12.97 18.18
CA PRO A 82 -22.98 -12.88 18.17
C PRO A 82 -23.54 -11.56 17.64
N THR A 83 -22.75 -10.48 17.66
CA THR A 83 -23.19 -9.12 17.29
C THR A 83 -22.47 -8.53 16.08
N SER A 84 -21.45 -9.19 15.54
CA SER A 84 -20.65 -8.68 14.41
C SER A 84 -20.17 -9.80 13.49
N LYS A 85 -20.06 -9.51 12.19
CA LYS A 85 -19.47 -10.42 11.19
C LYS A 85 -17.98 -10.17 11.03
N GLY A 86 -17.20 -11.25 10.98
CA GLY A 86 -15.78 -11.25 10.66
C GLY A 86 -15.55 -11.19 9.15
N ASP A 87 -14.40 -10.65 8.73
CA ASP A 87 -14.09 -10.41 7.32
C ASP A 87 -14.01 -11.69 6.48
N LYS A 88 -13.74 -12.83 7.13
CA LYS A 88 -13.65 -14.15 6.46
C LYS A 88 -14.90 -14.53 5.69
N GLY A 89 -16.06 -14.06 6.13
CA GLY A 89 -17.34 -14.33 5.47
C GLY A 89 -17.62 -13.44 4.25
N ALA A 90 -16.82 -12.40 4.01
CA ALA A 90 -17.03 -11.48 2.90
C ALA A 90 -16.81 -12.16 1.55
N ALA A 91 -17.48 -11.70 0.49
CA ALA A 91 -17.44 -12.31 -0.84
C ALA A 91 -16.01 -12.58 -1.39
N PRO A 92 -15.02 -11.67 -1.28
CA PRO A 92 -13.67 -11.94 -1.77
C PRO A 92 -12.87 -12.95 -0.91
N ASN A 93 -13.36 -13.25 0.30
CA ASN A 93 -12.65 -14.02 1.33
C ASN A 93 -13.23 -15.42 1.52
N LYS A 94 -14.57 -15.52 1.47
CA LYS A 94 -15.33 -16.72 1.77
C LYS A 94 -14.96 -17.87 0.83
N ASP A 95 -14.69 -19.04 1.42
CA ASP A 95 -14.30 -20.26 0.69
C ASP A 95 -13.10 -20.02 -0.26
N SER A 96 -12.20 -19.10 0.12
CA SER A 96 -11.09 -18.64 -0.72
C SER A 96 -9.82 -18.35 0.08
N LEU A 97 -9.87 -17.45 1.08
CA LEU A 97 -8.73 -17.21 1.98
C LEU A 97 -8.48 -18.44 2.87
N ARG A 98 -7.20 -18.68 3.17
CA ARG A 98 -6.71 -19.83 3.95
C ARG A 98 -5.34 -19.53 4.55
N GLY A 99 -4.80 -20.44 5.37
CA GLY A 99 -3.56 -20.22 6.12
C GLY A 99 -3.78 -19.54 7.47
N PHE A 100 -5.05 -19.34 7.83
CA PHE A 100 -5.49 -18.86 9.12
C PHE A 100 -4.86 -19.67 10.26
N ASP A 101 -4.98 -21.00 10.22
CA ASP A 101 -4.41 -21.95 11.19
C ASP A 101 -2.90 -21.80 11.37
N ILE A 102 -2.16 -21.48 10.29
CA ILE A 102 -0.72 -21.22 10.35
C ILE A 102 -0.42 -19.95 11.16
N ILE A 103 -1.22 -18.90 10.99
CA ILE A 103 -1.11 -17.67 11.81
C ILE A 103 -1.39 -17.98 13.29
N ASP A 104 -2.35 -18.86 13.59
CA ASP A 104 -2.63 -19.26 14.97
C ASP A 104 -1.47 -20.06 15.59
N GLU A 105 -0.89 -21.02 14.84
CA GLU A 105 0.30 -21.78 15.30
C GLU A 105 1.49 -20.86 15.57
N ILE A 106 1.75 -19.91 14.67
CA ILE A 106 2.82 -18.93 14.86
C ILE A 106 2.54 -18.09 16.10
N LYS A 107 1.30 -17.62 16.25
CA LYS A 107 0.93 -16.78 17.38
C LYS A 107 1.10 -17.51 18.70
N GLU A 108 0.74 -18.78 18.78
CA GLU A 108 0.95 -19.63 19.96
C GLU A 108 2.43 -19.67 20.34
N LYS A 109 3.32 -20.00 19.41
CA LYS A 109 4.78 -20.05 19.67
C LYS A 109 5.37 -18.69 20.04
N VAL A 110 4.88 -17.62 19.41
CA VAL A 110 5.32 -16.27 19.73
C VAL A 110 4.84 -15.83 21.11
N GLU A 111 3.63 -16.22 21.54
CA GLU A 111 3.13 -15.94 22.89
C GLU A 111 3.82 -16.79 23.97
N GLU A 112 4.35 -17.97 23.64
CA GLU A 112 5.17 -18.77 24.55
C GLU A 112 6.52 -18.09 24.86
N GLU A 113 7.17 -17.52 23.84
CA GLU A 113 8.47 -16.85 23.99
C GLU A 113 8.33 -15.39 24.46
N CYS A 114 7.37 -14.66 23.90
CA CYS A 114 7.22 -13.21 24.06
C CYS A 114 5.76 -12.82 24.38
N PRO A 115 5.23 -13.16 25.57
CA PRO A 115 3.82 -13.00 25.89
C PRO A 115 3.32 -11.56 25.75
N GLY A 116 2.28 -11.33 24.95
CA GLY A 116 1.63 -10.05 24.78
C GLY A 116 2.46 -8.97 24.09
N VAL A 117 3.51 -9.36 23.33
CA VAL A 117 4.43 -8.41 22.69
C VAL A 117 4.10 -8.19 21.20
N VAL A 118 3.97 -9.27 20.44
CA VAL A 118 3.92 -9.22 18.96
C VAL A 118 2.48 -9.23 18.46
N SER A 119 2.09 -8.30 17.59
CA SER A 119 0.72 -8.25 17.06
C SER A 119 0.47 -9.33 16.01
N CYS A 120 -0.80 -9.70 15.81
CA CYS A 120 -1.15 -10.61 14.72
C CYS A 120 -1.00 -9.95 13.34
N ALA A 121 -1.24 -8.64 13.26
CA ALA A 121 -0.98 -7.85 12.06
C ALA A 121 0.49 -7.98 11.60
N ASP A 122 1.45 -7.85 12.52
CA ASP A 122 2.87 -8.03 12.18
C ASP A 122 3.19 -9.48 11.78
N ILE A 123 2.59 -10.48 12.44
CA ILE A 123 2.73 -11.88 12.03
C ILE A 123 2.27 -12.08 10.58
N ILE A 124 1.15 -11.48 10.14
CA ILE A 124 0.73 -11.55 8.74
C ILE A 124 1.81 -11.01 7.81
N THR A 125 2.41 -9.85 8.12
CA THR A 125 3.43 -9.24 7.26
C THR A 125 4.74 -10.05 7.21
N ILE A 126 5.16 -10.64 8.34
CA ILE A 126 6.35 -11.51 8.39
C ILE A 126 6.09 -12.78 7.57
N THR A 127 4.93 -13.41 7.75
CA THR A 127 4.61 -14.66 7.04
C THR A 127 4.51 -14.49 5.53
N ALA A 128 4.00 -13.35 5.05
CA ALA A 128 3.98 -13.03 3.63
C ALA A 128 5.39 -12.88 3.04
N ARG A 129 6.30 -12.18 3.75
CA ARG A 129 7.71 -12.07 3.35
C ARG A 129 8.40 -13.42 3.31
N ASP A 130 8.31 -14.19 4.38
CA ASP A 130 8.92 -15.52 4.49
C ASP A 130 8.36 -16.47 3.40
N SER A 131 7.09 -16.32 3.04
CA SER A 131 6.45 -17.11 1.97
C SER A 131 7.02 -16.79 0.58
N VAL A 132 7.23 -15.51 0.28
CA VAL A 132 7.83 -15.09 -0.99
C VAL A 132 9.27 -15.56 -1.08
N GLU A 133 10.07 -15.35 -0.03
CA GLU A 133 11.47 -15.79 0.05
C GLU A 133 11.57 -17.31 -0.13
N ASN A 134 10.75 -18.09 0.60
CA ASN A 134 10.79 -19.55 0.54
C ASN A 134 10.43 -20.11 -0.85
N LEU A 135 9.57 -19.41 -1.60
CA LEU A 135 9.17 -19.78 -2.96
C LEU A 135 10.12 -19.24 -4.04
N GLY A 136 11.26 -18.65 -3.66
CA GLY A 136 12.33 -18.20 -4.57
C GLY A 136 12.23 -16.74 -5.00
N GLY A 137 11.36 -15.96 -4.36
CA GLY A 137 11.19 -14.54 -4.60
C GLY A 137 12.19 -13.67 -3.84
N PRO A 138 12.09 -12.34 -3.95
CA PRO A 138 12.98 -11.43 -3.25
C PRO A 138 12.73 -11.42 -1.75
N TYR A 139 13.80 -11.19 -0.99
CA TYR A 139 13.75 -10.85 0.43
C TYR A 139 13.59 -9.34 0.61
N TRP A 140 12.92 -8.92 1.69
CA TRP A 140 12.94 -7.55 2.18
C TRP A 140 12.84 -7.52 3.70
N ASP A 141 13.30 -6.42 4.28
CA ASP A 141 13.11 -6.16 5.70
C ASP A 141 11.70 -5.66 5.95
N VAL A 142 10.96 -6.40 6.78
CA VAL A 142 9.58 -6.07 7.13
C VAL A 142 9.63 -4.97 8.19
N THR A 143 8.95 -3.85 7.94
CA THR A 143 8.68 -2.84 8.96
C THR A 143 7.67 -3.41 9.96
N LEU A 144 7.92 -3.31 11.25
CA LEU A 144 7.11 -3.93 12.32
C LEU A 144 6.65 -2.88 13.33
N GLY A 145 5.68 -3.24 14.16
CA GLY A 145 5.09 -2.39 15.18
C GLY A 145 3.59 -2.13 15.01
N ARG A 146 2.92 -2.85 14.09
CA ARG A 146 1.47 -2.74 13.90
C ARG A 146 0.73 -3.19 15.15
N ARG A 147 -0.53 -2.77 15.28
CA ARG A 147 -1.43 -3.19 16.36
C ARG A 147 -2.67 -3.84 15.78
N ASP A 148 -3.26 -4.73 16.57
CA ASP A 148 -4.44 -5.47 16.17
C ASP A 148 -5.70 -4.62 16.31
N SER A 149 -6.54 -4.68 15.28
CA SER A 149 -7.87 -4.08 15.25
C SER A 149 -8.81 -4.70 16.27
N LEU A 150 -9.70 -3.89 16.82
CA LEU A 150 -10.73 -4.34 17.78
C LEU A 150 -12.01 -4.82 17.09
N THR A 151 -12.12 -4.61 15.78
CA THR A 151 -13.31 -4.87 14.98
C THR A 151 -12.93 -5.41 13.60
N ALA A 152 -13.77 -6.28 13.06
CA ALA A 152 -13.70 -6.64 11.65
C ALA A 152 -14.39 -5.58 10.77
N SER A 153 -14.10 -5.61 9.48
CA SER A 153 -14.50 -4.62 8.47
C SER A 153 -15.40 -5.23 7.38
N PHE A 154 -16.34 -6.09 7.76
CA PHE A 154 -17.05 -6.98 6.82
C PHE A 154 -17.77 -6.24 5.68
N ALA A 155 -18.38 -5.09 5.99
CA ALA A 155 -19.06 -4.28 4.98
C ALA A 155 -18.06 -3.68 3.98
N ASP A 156 -16.92 -3.19 4.48
CA ASP A 156 -15.87 -2.59 3.66
C ASP A 156 -15.18 -3.64 2.78
N ALA A 157 -14.97 -4.86 3.30
CA ALA A 157 -14.49 -6.00 2.52
C ALA A 157 -15.43 -6.35 1.35
N ASN A 158 -16.72 -6.05 1.45
CA ASN A 158 -17.71 -6.24 0.38
C ASN A 158 -17.98 -4.99 -0.47
N SER A 159 -17.34 -3.85 -0.17
CA SER A 159 -17.52 -2.59 -0.91
C SER A 159 -16.89 -2.61 -2.32
N GLY A 160 -16.06 -3.62 -2.59
CA GLY A 160 -15.22 -3.73 -3.78
C GLY A 160 -13.84 -3.10 -3.62
N VAL A 161 -13.47 -2.58 -2.44
CA VAL A 161 -12.11 -2.07 -2.17
C VAL A 161 -11.04 -3.10 -2.55
N ILE A 162 -11.29 -4.38 -2.24
CA ILE A 162 -10.55 -5.51 -2.82
C ILE A 162 -10.96 -5.65 -4.28
N PRO A 163 -10.05 -5.43 -5.26
CA PRO A 163 -10.40 -5.46 -6.66
C PRO A 163 -10.92 -6.84 -7.09
N PRO A 164 -12.10 -6.93 -7.73
CA PRO A 164 -12.60 -8.20 -8.24
C PRO A 164 -11.75 -8.68 -9.43
N PRO A 165 -11.68 -10.00 -9.67
CA PRO A 165 -10.91 -10.61 -10.76
C PRO A 165 -11.45 -10.24 -12.16
N THR A 166 -12.63 -9.61 -12.22
CA THR A 166 -13.30 -9.09 -13.43
C THR A 166 -13.04 -7.61 -13.68
N SER A 167 -12.16 -6.95 -12.92
CA SER A 167 -11.90 -5.52 -13.04
C SER A 167 -11.23 -5.14 -14.37
N SER A 168 -11.66 -4.00 -14.93
CA SER A 168 -10.94 -3.29 -16.01
C SER A 168 -9.64 -2.66 -15.49
N LEU A 169 -8.73 -2.29 -16.40
CA LEU A 169 -7.48 -1.60 -16.05
C LEU A 169 -7.71 -0.30 -15.27
N ASP A 170 -8.63 0.56 -15.73
CA ASP A 170 -8.94 1.83 -15.05
C ASP A 170 -9.47 1.63 -13.64
N ASN A 171 -10.28 0.59 -13.43
CA ASN A 171 -10.78 0.23 -12.10
C ASN A 171 -9.66 -0.28 -11.19
N LEU A 172 -8.70 -1.06 -11.71
CA LEU A 172 -7.51 -1.49 -10.96
C LEU A 172 -6.67 -0.28 -10.55
N ILE A 173 -6.36 0.61 -11.49
CA ILE A 173 -5.59 1.84 -11.23
C ILE A 173 -6.27 2.68 -10.16
N THR A 174 -7.59 2.91 -10.29
CA THR A 174 -8.36 3.72 -9.34
C THR A 174 -8.35 3.10 -7.93
N ARG A 175 -8.57 1.79 -7.82
CA ARG A 175 -8.65 1.11 -6.51
C ARG A 175 -7.31 1.08 -5.79
N PHE A 176 -6.21 0.82 -6.50
CA PHE A 176 -4.87 0.89 -5.92
C PHE A 176 -4.49 2.33 -5.53
N ALA A 177 -4.84 3.33 -6.36
CA ALA A 177 -4.61 4.72 -6.02
C ALA A 177 -5.36 5.17 -4.76
N ASN A 178 -6.58 4.64 -4.53
CA ASN A 178 -7.37 4.95 -3.33
C ASN A 178 -6.73 4.47 -2.03
N VAL A 179 -5.79 3.51 -2.09
CA VAL A 179 -5.00 3.05 -0.94
C VAL A 179 -3.54 3.50 -1.04
N GLY A 180 -3.26 4.55 -1.82
CA GLY A 180 -1.93 5.17 -1.92
C GLY A 180 -0.91 4.41 -2.78
N LEU A 181 -1.33 3.40 -3.55
CA LEU A 181 -0.46 2.63 -4.43
C LEU A 181 -0.52 3.15 -5.87
N SER A 182 0.65 3.36 -6.49
CA SER A 182 0.73 3.83 -7.88
C SER A 182 0.37 2.73 -8.89
N THR A 183 0.16 3.10 -10.16
CA THR A 183 0.02 2.15 -11.26
C THR A 183 1.21 1.18 -11.35
N LYS A 184 2.43 1.65 -11.05
CA LYS A 184 3.62 0.80 -11.05
C LYS A 184 3.58 -0.23 -9.92
N ASP A 185 3.19 0.19 -8.72
CA ASP A 185 3.01 -0.69 -7.56
C ASP A 185 1.92 -1.74 -7.86
N MET A 186 0.80 -1.32 -8.47
CA MET A 186 -0.30 -2.21 -8.87
C MET A 186 0.13 -3.30 -9.85
N VAL A 187 0.89 -2.96 -10.89
CA VAL A 187 1.40 -3.95 -11.85
C VAL A 187 2.42 -4.88 -11.18
N ALA A 188 3.32 -4.34 -10.34
CA ALA A 188 4.30 -5.15 -9.62
C ALA A 188 3.61 -6.13 -8.67
N LEU A 189 2.70 -5.66 -7.81
CA LEU A 189 1.97 -6.48 -6.85
C LEU A 189 1.06 -7.53 -7.51
N SER A 190 0.53 -7.25 -8.69
CA SER A 190 -0.18 -8.26 -9.49
C SER A 190 0.72 -9.44 -9.87
N GLY A 191 2.04 -9.23 -9.93
CA GLY A 191 3.04 -10.28 -10.08
C GLY A 191 3.01 -11.35 -8.98
N ALA A 192 2.37 -11.10 -7.82
CA ALA A 192 2.12 -12.14 -6.80
C ALA A 192 1.35 -13.34 -7.36
N HIS A 193 0.57 -13.16 -8.44
CA HIS A 193 -0.11 -14.24 -9.16
C HIS A 193 0.85 -15.18 -9.92
N THR A 194 2.17 -14.97 -9.85
CA THR A 194 3.17 -15.96 -10.27
C THR A 194 3.11 -17.26 -9.46
N ILE A 195 2.50 -17.24 -8.27
CA ILE A 195 2.27 -18.42 -7.43
C ILE A 195 0.79 -18.58 -7.06
N GLY A 196 0.39 -19.81 -6.76
CA GLY A 196 -0.94 -20.12 -6.26
C GLY A 196 -1.96 -20.41 -7.35
N GLU A 197 -3.22 -20.53 -6.94
CA GLU A 197 -4.30 -21.03 -7.79
C GLU A 197 -5.61 -20.31 -7.49
N ALA A 198 -6.46 -20.24 -8.51
CA ALA A 198 -7.80 -19.68 -8.44
C ALA A 198 -8.86 -20.77 -8.67
N ARG A 199 -10.05 -20.59 -8.05
CA ARG A 199 -11.23 -21.44 -8.28
C ARG A 199 -11.90 -21.09 -9.62
N CYS A 200 -12.51 -22.07 -10.26
CA CYS A 200 -13.23 -21.90 -11.53
C CYS A 200 -14.23 -20.74 -11.50
N VAL A 201 -14.93 -20.53 -10.37
CA VAL A 201 -15.90 -19.42 -10.21
C VAL A 201 -15.34 -18.04 -10.55
N VAL A 202 -14.04 -17.78 -10.31
CA VAL A 202 -13.47 -16.45 -10.55
C VAL A 202 -12.93 -16.21 -11.95
N PHE A 203 -12.62 -17.27 -12.71
CA PHE A 203 -12.09 -17.15 -14.08
C PHE A 203 -13.01 -17.72 -15.16
N ARG A 204 -14.13 -18.37 -14.79
CA ARG A 204 -15.09 -18.98 -15.72
C ARG A 204 -15.56 -18.00 -16.79
N SER A 205 -15.98 -16.79 -16.38
CA SER A 205 -16.48 -15.80 -17.34
C SER A 205 -15.44 -15.52 -18.43
N ARG A 206 -14.18 -15.31 -18.03
CA ARG A 206 -13.09 -15.01 -18.96
C ARG A 206 -12.87 -16.12 -19.97
N ILE A 207 -12.71 -17.37 -19.54
CA ILE A 207 -12.38 -18.45 -20.47
C ILE A 207 -13.49 -18.70 -21.51
N TYR A 208 -14.74 -18.35 -21.21
CA TYR A 208 -15.87 -18.52 -22.12
C TYR A 208 -16.21 -17.27 -22.94
N ASN A 209 -15.98 -16.06 -22.43
CA ASN A 209 -16.53 -14.82 -22.98
C ASN A 209 -15.48 -13.81 -23.45
N ASP A 210 -14.26 -13.81 -22.89
CA ASP A 210 -13.24 -12.83 -23.27
C ASP A 210 -12.68 -13.14 -24.66
N THR A 211 -12.38 -12.09 -25.43
CA THR A 211 -11.78 -12.21 -26.76
C THR A 211 -10.26 -12.08 -26.74
N ASN A 212 -9.68 -11.58 -25.64
CA ASN A 212 -8.23 -11.40 -25.44
C ASN A 212 -7.62 -12.56 -24.63
N ILE A 213 -7.92 -13.78 -25.05
CA ILE A 213 -7.41 -14.99 -24.41
C ILE A 213 -6.94 -15.98 -25.47
N ASN A 214 -5.77 -16.57 -25.24
CA ASN A 214 -5.24 -17.61 -26.09
C ASN A 214 -6.23 -18.79 -26.17
N SER A 215 -6.65 -19.12 -27.38
CA SER A 215 -7.71 -20.12 -27.61
C SER A 215 -7.33 -21.52 -27.12
N SER A 216 -6.06 -21.91 -27.20
CA SER A 216 -5.56 -23.19 -26.70
C SER A 216 -5.50 -23.21 -25.17
N PHE A 217 -5.10 -22.11 -24.54
CA PHE A 217 -5.12 -21.94 -23.10
C PHE A 217 -6.55 -22.01 -22.57
N ALA A 218 -7.48 -21.24 -23.14
CA ALA A 218 -8.90 -21.27 -22.80
C ALA A 218 -9.49 -22.67 -22.94
N LYS A 219 -9.22 -23.38 -24.05
CA LYS A 219 -9.67 -24.77 -24.26
C LYS A 219 -9.13 -25.71 -23.18
N THR A 220 -7.91 -25.51 -22.73
CA THR A 220 -7.32 -26.29 -21.63
C THR A 220 -8.04 -26.03 -20.31
N ARG A 221 -8.29 -24.76 -19.96
CA ARG A 221 -9.02 -24.40 -18.73
C ARG A 221 -10.48 -24.90 -18.72
N LYS A 222 -11.16 -24.88 -19.89
CA LYS A 222 -12.54 -25.39 -20.04
C LYS A 222 -12.69 -26.88 -19.72
N LYS A 223 -11.62 -27.68 -19.79
CA LYS A 223 -11.68 -29.12 -19.46
C LYS A 223 -12.01 -29.37 -17.99
N SER A 224 -11.54 -28.50 -17.09
CA SER A 224 -11.77 -28.60 -15.65
C SER A 224 -12.71 -27.52 -15.12
N CYS A 225 -13.20 -26.60 -15.95
CA CYS A 225 -14.09 -25.51 -15.54
C CYS A 225 -15.30 -25.46 -16.49
N PRO A 226 -16.38 -26.21 -16.21
CA PRO A 226 -17.59 -26.21 -17.02
C PRO A 226 -18.24 -24.82 -17.12
N SER A 227 -18.95 -24.56 -18.22
CA SER A 227 -19.65 -23.28 -18.46
C SER A 227 -20.81 -23.05 -17.51
N THR A 228 -21.46 -24.12 -17.04
CA THR A 228 -22.61 -24.05 -16.15
C THR A 228 -22.16 -23.72 -14.73
N ALA A 229 -22.66 -22.60 -14.19
CA ALA A 229 -22.46 -22.24 -12.80
C ALA A 229 -22.98 -23.34 -11.85
N GLY A 230 -22.30 -23.59 -10.73
CA GLY A 230 -22.60 -24.70 -9.84
C GLY A 230 -21.94 -26.03 -10.24
N SER A 231 -21.32 -26.10 -11.42
CA SER A 231 -20.58 -27.29 -11.88
C SER A 231 -19.08 -27.01 -11.92
N GLY A 232 -18.31 -27.77 -11.13
CA GLY A 232 -16.87 -27.62 -11.03
C GLY A 232 -16.42 -26.27 -10.47
N ASP A 233 -17.27 -25.57 -9.72
CA ASP A 233 -17.00 -24.26 -9.12
C ASP A 233 -15.69 -24.23 -8.32
N ASP A 234 -15.41 -25.32 -7.61
CA ASP A 234 -14.22 -25.49 -6.76
C ASP A 234 -12.99 -26.02 -7.50
N ASN A 235 -13.10 -26.34 -8.79
CA ASN A 235 -11.96 -26.81 -9.54
C ASN A 235 -10.92 -25.70 -9.66
N LEU A 236 -9.67 -26.06 -9.37
CA LEU A 236 -8.56 -25.13 -9.29
C LEU A 236 -7.80 -25.06 -10.60
N ALA A 237 -7.27 -23.89 -10.89
CA ALA A 237 -6.29 -23.69 -11.94
C ALA A 237 -5.17 -22.79 -11.40
N PRO A 238 -3.89 -23.10 -11.71
CA PRO A 238 -2.79 -22.23 -11.34
C PRO A 238 -2.89 -20.87 -12.02
N LEU A 239 -2.58 -19.81 -11.25
CA LEU A 239 -2.53 -18.44 -11.75
C LEU A 239 -1.37 -18.26 -12.75
N ASP A 240 -0.26 -18.96 -12.52
CA ASP A 240 0.85 -19.12 -13.46
C ASP A 240 0.90 -20.53 -14.03
N VAL A 241 0.67 -20.66 -15.34
CA VAL A 241 0.67 -21.96 -16.02
C VAL A 241 2.09 -22.54 -16.22
N GLN A 242 3.14 -21.73 -16.14
CA GLN A 242 4.53 -22.15 -16.36
C GLN A 242 5.18 -22.66 -15.07
N THR A 243 5.08 -21.90 -13.98
CA THR A 243 5.80 -22.15 -12.72
C THR A 243 4.91 -21.92 -11.49
N PRO A 244 3.82 -22.69 -11.32
CA PRO A 244 2.74 -22.41 -10.35
C PRO A 244 3.13 -22.35 -8.87
N THR A 245 4.36 -22.77 -8.54
CA THR A 245 4.88 -22.85 -7.16
C THR A 245 6.28 -22.24 -7.02
N SER A 246 6.66 -21.33 -7.94
CA SER A 246 7.91 -20.59 -7.87
C SER A 246 7.63 -19.11 -8.11
N PHE A 247 8.18 -18.26 -7.24
CA PHE A 247 7.99 -16.83 -7.35
C PHE A 247 8.99 -16.27 -8.37
N ASP A 248 8.53 -15.97 -9.58
CA ASP A 248 9.35 -15.48 -10.67
C ASP A 248 8.58 -14.52 -11.59
N ASN A 249 9.12 -14.20 -12.76
CA ASN A 249 8.49 -13.29 -13.71
C ASN A 249 7.67 -13.98 -14.83
N LYS A 250 7.43 -15.30 -14.74
CA LYS A 250 6.69 -16.05 -15.77
C LYS A 250 5.24 -15.62 -15.87
N TYR A 251 4.65 -15.11 -14.79
CA TYR A 251 3.36 -14.43 -14.78
C TYR A 251 3.25 -13.41 -15.93
N TYR A 252 4.20 -12.47 -16.02
CA TYR A 252 4.20 -11.45 -17.08
C TYR A 252 4.43 -12.06 -18.47
N GLY A 253 5.23 -13.13 -18.55
CA GLY A 253 5.39 -13.91 -19.79
C GLY A 253 4.09 -14.55 -20.28
N ASN A 254 3.21 -14.98 -19.37
CA ASN A 254 1.88 -15.49 -19.71
C ASN A 254 0.99 -14.38 -20.28
N LEU A 255 1.03 -13.17 -19.70
CA LEU A 255 0.23 -12.04 -20.19
C LEU A 255 0.56 -11.68 -21.64
N LEU A 256 1.85 -11.72 -22.02
CA LEU A 256 2.30 -11.48 -23.39
C LEU A 256 1.76 -12.50 -24.41
N LYS A 257 1.36 -13.69 -23.94
CA LYS A 257 0.83 -14.79 -24.75
C LYS A 257 -0.70 -14.87 -24.69
N GLU A 258 -1.36 -13.91 -24.04
CA GLU A 258 -2.80 -13.93 -23.72
C GLU A 258 -3.20 -15.11 -22.82
N GLU A 259 -2.30 -15.55 -21.94
CA GLU A 259 -2.47 -16.69 -21.03
C GLU A 259 -2.71 -16.24 -19.57
N GLY A 260 -3.05 -14.96 -19.33
CA GLY A 260 -3.50 -14.50 -18.01
C GLY A 260 -4.79 -15.21 -17.59
N LEU A 261 -4.81 -15.81 -16.40
CA LEU A 261 -5.95 -16.62 -15.93
C LEU A 261 -7.16 -15.76 -15.58
N LEU A 262 -6.96 -14.67 -14.83
CA LEU A 262 -8.04 -13.75 -14.46
C LEU A 262 -8.22 -12.66 -15.51
N HIS A 263 -9.41 -12.07 -15.57
CA HIS A 263 -9.65 -10.95 -16.48
C HIS A 263 -8.79 -9.75 -16.09
N SER A 264 -8.73 -9.42 -14.80
CA SER A 264 -7.87 -8.38 -14.24
C SER A 264 -6.39 -8.56 -14.61
N ASP A 265 -5.90 -9.80 -14.67
CA ASP A 265 -4.50 -10.07 -15.05
C ASP A 265 -4.22 -9.62 -16.49
N GLN A 266 -5.09 -10.04 -17.41
CA GLN A 266 -4.89 -9.71 -18.81
C GLN A 266 -5.14 -8.24 -19.12
N GLN A 267 -5.93 -7.53 -18.31
CA GLN A 267 -6.08 -6.09 -18.48
C GLN A 267 -4.76 -5.32 -18.29
N LEU A 268 -3.76 -5.90 -17.61
CA LEU A 268 -2.43 -5.31 -17.50
C LEU A 268 -1.66 -5.30 -18.82
N TYR A 269 -2.01 -6.18 -19.76
CA TYR A 269 -1.41 -6.27 -21.10
C TYR A 269 -2.50 -6.44 -22.16
N ASN A 270 -3.06 -5.32 -22.59
CA ASN A 270 -4.21 -5.28 -23.51
C ASN A 270 -4.18 -4.02 -24.40
N GLY A 271 -3.00 -3.50 -24.73
CA GLY A 271 -2.84 -2.26 -25.49
C GLY A 271 -2.98 -0.99 -24.64
N GLY A 272 -2.75 -1.10 -23.32
CA GLY A 272 -2.99 -0.04 -22.34
C GLY A 272 -1.73 0.65 -21.83
N SER A 273 -1.91 1.51 -20.82
CA SER A 273 -0.83 2.30 -20.19
C SER A 273 0.19 1.44 -19.43
N THR A 274 -0.13 0.19 -19.10
CA THR A 274 0.72 -0.74 -18.34
C THR A 274 1.55 -1.69 -19.21
N ASP A 275 1.31 -1.72 -20.53
CA ASP A 275 1.93 -2.69 -21.45
C ASP A 275 3.46 -2.66 -21.43
N SER A 276 4.05 -1.47 -21.35
CA SER A 276 5.51 -1.27 -21.33
C SER A 276 6.14 -1.84 -20.06
N LEU A 277 5.42 -1.74 -18.94
CA LEU A 277 5.87 -2.26 -17.65
C LEU A 277 5.78 -3.78 -17.62
N VAL A 278 4.68 -4.38 -18.11
CA VAL A 278 4.55 -5.84 -18.26
C VAL A 278 5.67 -6.41 -19.14
N LYS A 279 5.95 -5.78 -20.29
CA LYS A 279 7.07 -6.17 -21.18
C LYS A 279 8.44 -6.06 -20.50
N THR A 280 8.59 -5.14 -19.57
CA THR A 280 9.85 -4.95 -18.82
C THR A 280 10.01 -6.08 -17.82
N TYR A 281 9.00 -6.31 -16.98
CA TYR A 281 9.01 -7.37 -15.97
C TYR A 281 9.14 -8.77 -16.58
N SER A 282 8.51 -9.03 -17.73
CA SER A 282 8.64 -10.33 -18.43
C SER A 282 10.06 -10.64 -18.90
N LYS A 283 10.94 -9.62 -19.01
CA LYS A 283 12.33 -9.77 -19.47
C LYS A 283 13.35 -9.61 -18.36
N LYS A 284 13.00 -8.88 -17.29
CA LYS A 284 13.92 -8.48 -16.22
C LYS A 284 13.34 -8.86 -14.86
N GLN A 285 13.67 -10.05 -14.39
CA GLN A 285 13.24 -10.54 -13.08
C GLN A 285 13.72 -9.62 -11.95
N ASP A 286 14.96 -9.11 -12.01
CA ASP A 286 15.49 -8.22 -10.97
C ASP A 286 14.71 -6.91 -10.87
N THR A 287 14.28 -6.35 -12.00
CA THR A 287 13.44 -5.13 -12.01
C THR A 287 12.06 -5.41 -11.41
N PHE A 288 11.44 -6.53 -11.78
CA PHE A 288 10.19 -6.97 -11.15
C PHE A 288 10.36 -7.15 -9.65
N ASN A 289 11.39 -7.89 -9.21
CA ASN A 289 11.65 -8.16 -7.81
C ASN A 289 11.85 -6.88 -7.00
N SER A 290 12.65 -5.93 -7.52
CA SER A 290 12.88 -4.64 -6.85
C SER A 290 11.59 -3.84 -6.70
N ASP A 291 10.78 -3.77 -7.76
CA ASP A 291 9.52 -3.01 -7.73
C ASP A 291 8.44 -3.73 -6.90
N PHE A 292 8.45 -5.07 -6.86
CA PHE A 292 7.59 -5.88 -6.00
C PHE A 292 7.90 -5.63 -4.53
N VAL A 293 9.18 -5.61 -4.13
CA VAL A 293 9.59 -5.27 -2.76
C VAL A 293 9.09 -3.89 -2.34
N VAL A 294 9.28 -2.88 -3.20
CA VAL A 294 8.78 -1.52 -2.92
C VAL A 294 7.26 -1.53 -2.77
N GLY A 295 6.54 -2.23 -3.66
CA GLY A 295 5.10 -2.40 -3.58
C GLY A 295 4.65 -3.09 -2.29
N MET A 296 5.34 -4.15 -1.86
CA MET A 296 5.02 -4.90 -0.63
C MET A 296 5.25 -4.07 0.63
N ILE A 297 6.33 -3.28 0.68
CA ILE A 297 6.61 -2.36 1.79
C ILE A 297 5.51 -1.30 1.87
N LYS A 298 5.20 -0.62 0.74
CA LYS A 298 4.11 0.36 0.70
C LYS A 298 2.77 -0.25 1.07
N MET A 299 2.45 -1.42 0.53
CA MET A 299 1.20 -2.12 0.83
C MET A 299 1.12 -2.47 2.33
N GLY A 300 2.21 -2.96 2.92
CA GLY A 300 2.32 -3.24 4.35
C GLY A 300 2.14 -2.00 5.24
N ASN A 301 2.25 -0.79 4.68
CA ASN A 301 2.12 0.48 5.39
C ASN A 301 0.79 1.20 5.07
N ILE A 302 -0.15 0.56 4.34
CA ILE A 302 -1.47 1.16 4.04
C ILE A 302 -2.26 1.37 5.33
N GLU A 303 -2.67 2.64 5.54
CA GLU A 303 -3.60 3.16 6.55
C GLU A 303 -3.85 2.24 7.77
N PRO A 304 -2.83 1.86 8.55
CA PRO A 304 -3.10 1.20 9.81
C PRO A 304 -3.92 2.18 10.67
N LEU A 305 -5.19 1.85 10.98
CA LEU A 305 -6.21 2.77 11.53
C LEU A 305 -5.66 4.00 12.30
N THR A 306 -5.57 5.14 11.63
CA THR A 306 -5.25 6.44 12.26
C THR A 306 -6.18 7.54 11.77
N GLY A 307 -5.96 8.75 12.27
CA GLY A 307 -6.95 9.82 12.35
C GLY A 307 -7.22 10.53 11.03
N SER A 308 -8.02 11.59 11.09
CA SER A 308 -8.82 12.12 10.00
C SER A 308 -8.10 12.90 8.89
N LYS A 309 -8.40 12.50 7.64
CA LYS A 309 -8.60 13.28 6.40
C LYS A 309 -7.45 14.15 5.86
N GLY A 310 -7.15 13.92 4.58
CA GLY A 310 -6.87 14.99 3.62
C GLY A 310 -6.13 14.53 2.36
N ALA A 311 -6.85 14.35 1.24
CA ALA A 311 -6.23 14.25 -0.08
C ALA A 311 -6.02 15.66 -0.67
N HIS A 312 -4.81 15.93 -1.17
CA HIS A 312 -4.55 17.03 -2.10
C HIS A 312 -4.38 16.46 -3.52
N THR A 313 -4.87 17.20 -4.52
CA THR A 313 -4.70 16.87 -5.93
C THR A 313 -3.24 17.11 -6.32
N ILE A 314 -2.55 16.10 -6.83
CA ILE A 314 -1.15 16.22 -7.25
C ILE A 314 -1.06 17.13 -8.48
N GLY A 315 -0.26 18.19 -8.39
CA GLY A 315 0.19 19.01 -9.53
C GLY A 315 -0.62 20.27 -9.82
N GLU A 316 -1.84 20.42 -9.29
CA GLU A 316 -2.69 21.60 -9.53
C GLU A 316 -3.32 22.12 -8.23
N ALA A 317 -3.38 23.45 -8.09
CA ALA A 317 -4.07 24.13 -7.00
C ALA A 317 -5.29 24.89 -7.53
N ARG A 318 -6.35 24.91 -6.73
CA ARG A 318 -7.52 25.78 -6.99
C ARG A 318 -7.19 27.21 -6.61
N CYS A 319 -7.77 28.17 -7.32
CA CYS A 319 -7.63 29.61 -7.07
C CYS A 319 -7.88 29.98 -5.61
N VAL A 320 -8.83 29.33 -4.93
CA VAL A 320 -9.06 29.55 -3.49
C VAL A 320 -7.81 29.34 -2.62
N SER A 321 -6.89 28.46 -3.01
CA SER A 321 -5.70 28.10 -2.24
C SER A 321 -4.54 29.08 -2.41
N PHE A 322 -4.49 29.84 -3.50
CA PHE A 322 -3.39 30.77 -3.80
C PHE A 322 -3.81 32.23 -4.02
N ARG A 323 -5.13 32.53 -3.99
CA ARG A 323 -5.65 33.88 -4.26
C ARG A 323 -4.98 34.94 -3.39
N ASP A 324 -4.95 34.72 -2.09
CA ASP A 324 -4.44 35.73 -1.17
C ASP A 324 -2.94 35.97 -1.44
N HIS A 325 -2.17 34.90 -1.71
CA HIS A 325 -0.75 34.99 -2.09
C HIS A 325 -0.49 35.86 -3.33
N ILE A 326 -1.22 35.62 -4.44
CA ILE A 326 -0.96 36.35 -5.69
C ILE A 326 -1.42 37.82 -5.67
N TYR A 327 -2.19 38.26 -4.67
CA TYR A 327 -2.70 39.64 -4.58
C TYR A 327 -2.09 40.45 -3.45
N ASP A 328 -1.73 39.81 -2.33
CA ASP A 328 -1.46 40.50 -1.07
C ASP A 328 -0.02 40.28 -0.58
N ASP A 329 0.66 39.21 -1.01
CA ASP A 329 2.04 38.91 -0.60
C ASP A 329 3.09 39.64 -1.45
N LYS A 330 4.30 39.79 -0.89
CA LYS A 330 5.42 40.57 -1.48
C LYS A 330 6.61 39.71 -1.90
N ASP A 331 6.59 38.44 -1.55
CA ASP A 331 7.62 37.44 -1.82
C ASP A 331 7.37 36.66 -3.12
N ILE A 332 6.40 37.08 -3.92
CA ILE A 332 6.07 36.53 -5.24
C ILE A 332 6.57 37.44 -6.38
N ASP A 333 7.04 36.85 -7.48
CA ASP A 333 7.36 37.59 -8.70
C ASP A 333 6.12 38.28 -9.27
N SER A 334 6.25 39.58 -9.54
CA SER A 334 5.12 40.40 -9.97
C SER A 334 4.56 40.01 -11.35
N SER A 335 5.37 39.41 -12.22
CA SER A 335 4.91 38.97 -13.55
C SER A 335 4.19 37.64 -13.46
N PHE A 336 4.70 36.72 -12.63
CA PHE A 336 4.05 35.45 -12.30
C PHE A 336 2.72 35.66 -11.58
N ALA A 337 2.67 36.54 -10.58
CA ALA A 337 1.43 36.93 -9.91
C ALA A 337 0.39 37.43 -10.92
N LYS A 338 0.76 38.37 -11.80
CA LYS A 338 -0.13 38.88 -12.87
C LYS A 338 -0.59 37.79 -13.83
N LEU A 339 0.26 36.81 -14.15
CA LEU A 339 -0.12 35.67 -14.99
C LEU A 339 -1.22 34.85 -14.31
N ARG A 340 -1.09 34.56 -13.02
CA ARG A 340 -2.08 33.78 -12.24
C ARG A 340 -3.37 34.56 -12.01
N GLN A 341 -3.30 35.86 -11.81
CA GLN A 341 -4.46 36.74 -11.65
C GLN A 341 -5.42 36.70 -12.85
N LYS A 342 -4.94 36.41 -14.07
CA LYS A 342 -5.79 36.31 -15.29
C LYS A 342 -6.89 35.28 -15.15
N ASN A 343 -6.60 34.14 -14.50
CA ASN A 343 -7.55 33.05 -14.27
C ASN A 343 -7.94 32.92 -12.79
N CYS A 344 -7.56 33.84 -11.93
CA CYS A 344 -7.92 33.84 -10.50
C CYS A 344 -8.35 35.25 -10.06
N PRO A 345 -9.64 35.60 -10.21
CA PRO A 345 -10.16 36.90 -9.83
C PRO A 345 -9.96 37.22 -8.35
N LYS A 346 -9.71 38.51 -8.02
CA LYS A 346 -9.54 38.99 -6.64
C LYS A 346 -10.78 38.77 -5.77
N LYS A 347 -11.98 38.79 -6.38
CA LYS A 347 -13.24 38.62 -5.66
C LYS A 347 -13.46 37.15 -5.31
N LYS A 348 -13.55 36.84 -4.01
CA LYS A 348 -13.94 35.50 -3.50
C LYS A 348 -15.34 35.12 -4.05
N GLY A 349 -15.54 33.85 -4.40
CA GLY A 349 -16.74 33.35 -5.09
C GLY A 349 -16.73 33.54 -6.61
N SER A 350 -15.60 33.90 -7.22
CA SER A 350 -15.44 34.08 -8.65
C SER A 350 -14.16 33.39 -9.13
N GLY A 351 -14.32 32.39 -10.01
CA GLY A 351 -13.19 31.59 -10.49
C GLY A 351 -12.52 30.75 -9.40
N ASP A 352 -13.20 30.51 -8.27
CA ASP A 352 -12.68 29.78 -7.11
C ASP A 352 -12.11 28.40 -7.47
N ASP A 353 -12.75 27.71 -8.41
CA ASP A 353 -12.38 26.38 -8.87
C ASP A 353 -11.39 26.38 -10.05
N ASN A 354 -10.97 27.56 -10.53
CA ASN A 354 -9.98 27.62 -11.60
C ASN A 354 -8.66 27.04 -11.11
N LEU A 355 -8.07 26.17 -11.93
CA LEU A 355 -6.85 25.46 -11.61
C LEU A 355 -5.64 26.21 -12.15
N ALA A 356 -4.56 26.14 -11.40
CA ALA A 356 -3.23 26.53 -11.85
C ALA A 356 -2.23 25.45 -11.42
N PRO A 357 -1.27 25.09 -12.29
CA PRO A 357 -0.25 24.13 -11.92
C PRO A 357 0.69 24.69 -10.86
N LEU A 358 1.09 23.81 -9.93
CA LEU A 358 2.05 24.10 -8.86
C LEU A 358 3.47 24.31 -9.41
N ASP A 359 3.82 23.63 -10.50
CA ASP A 359 5.06 23.81 -11.27
C ASP A 359 4.70 24.39 -12.65
N ILE A 360 5.22 25.58 -12.99
CA ILE A 360 4.88 26.23 -14.26
C ILE A 360 5.76 25.75 -15.42
N GLU A 361 6.96 25.26 -15.17
CA GLU A 361 7.86 24.78 -16.20
C GLU A 361 7.51 23.38 -16.69
N SER A 362 7.13 22.50 -15.75
CA SER A 362 6.94 21.06 -16.00
C SER A 362 5.81 20.46 -15.17
N PRO A 363 4.56 20.95 -15.32
CA PRO A 363 3.42 20.58 -14.48
C PRO A 363 3.07 19.09 -14.44
N THR A 364 3.56 18.31 -15.39
CA THR A 364 3.28 16.88 -15.54
C THR A 364 4.53 16.00 -15.49
N LYS A 365 5.68 16.55 -15.07
CA LYS A 365 6.91 15.77 -14.91
C LYS A 365 7.41 15.87 -13.48
N PHE A 366 7.92 14.76 -13.00
CA PHE A 366 8.59 14.70 -11.71
C PHE A 366 10.08 15.00 -11.92
N ASP A 367 10.45 16.26 -11.70
CA ASP A 367 11.82 16.75 -11.80
C ASP A 367 12.05 17.87 -10.77
N ASN A 368 13.17 18.58 -10.89
CA ASN A 368 13.56 19.62 -9.94
C ASN A 368 13.17 21.05 -10.36
N LYS A 369 12.32 21.23 -11.38
CA LYS A 369 11.94 22.58 -11.85
C LYS A 369 11.15 23.37 -10.82
N TYR A 370 10.33 22.69 -10.01
CA TYR A 370 9.70 23.29 -8.84
C TYR A 370 10.70 24.09 -7.97
N PHE A 371 11.89 23.56 -7.68
CA PHE A 371 12.89 24.26 -6.86
C PHE A 371 13.57 25.43 -7.60
N LYS A 372 13.57 25.42 -8.94
CA LYS A 372 14.04 26.55 -9.76
C LYS A 372 13.02 27.69 -9.71
N ASP A 373 11.73 27.36 -9.79
CA ASP A 373 10.65 28.33 -9.65
C ASP A 373 10.71 29.06 -8.29
N LEU A 374 10.99 28.36 -7.20
CA LEU A 374 11.10 28.98 -5.86
C LEU A 374 12.20 30.07 -5.77
N GLU A 375 13.35 29.86 -6.42
CA GLU A 375 14.44 30.84 -6.45
C GLU A 375 14.06 32.10 -7.23
N GLU A 376 13.20 31.95 -8.24
CA GLU A 376 12.67 33.04 -9.06
C GLU A 376 11.40 33.66 -8.46
N LYS A 377 11.04 33.32 -7.22
CA LYS A 377 9.82 33.77 -6.53
C LYS A 377 8.52 33.36 -7.23
N LYS A 378 8.50 32.17 -7.83
CA LYS A 378 7.36 31.62 -8.58
C LYS A 378 6.64 30.48 -7.87
N GLY A 379 6.81 30.34 -6.54
CA GLY A 379 5.97 29.45 -5.74
C GLY A 379 4.49 29.84 -5.88
N LEU A 380 3.62 28.88 -6.22
CA LEU A 380 2.19 29.20 -6.42
C LEU A 380 1.46 29.38 -5.09
N LEU A 381 1.75 28.53 -4.09
CA LEU A 381 1.19 28.68 -2.76
C LEU A 381 2.14 29.51 -1.89
N HIS A 382 1.57 30.27 -0.95
CA HIS A 382 2.37 30.97 0.06
C HIS A 382 3.32 30.00 0.80
N SER A 383 2.81 28.83 1.18
CA SER A 383 3.62 27.77 1.83
C SER A 383 4.78 27.28 0.98
N ASP A 384 4.66 27.31 -0.35
CA ASP A 384 5.73 26.89 -1.24
C ASP A 384 6.84 27.95 -1.24
N GLN A 385 6.46 29.23 -1.34
CA GLN A 385 7.43 30.32 -1.38
C GLN A 385 8.21 30.49 -0.07
N GLU A 386 7.59 30.15 1.06
CA GLU A 386 8.24 30.12 2.38
C GLU A 386 9.39 29.10 2.46
N LEU A 387 9.44 28.08 1.60
CA LEU A 387 10.58 27.15 1.54
C LEU A 387 11.88 27.85 1.11
N TYR A 388 11.78 28.99 0.40
CA TYR A 388 12.91 29.80 -0.05
C TYR A 388 12.66 31.29 0.20
N ASN A 389 12.71 31.68 1.48
CA ASN A 389 12.45 33.06 1.92
C ASN A 389 13.49 33.56 2.95
N GLY A 390 14.74 33.07 2.88
CA GLY A 390 15.81 33.44 3.81
C GLY A 390 15.84 32.58 5.08
N GLY A 391 15.25 31.39 5.03
CA GLY A 391 15.08 30.49 6.16
C GLY A 391 16.11 29.36 6.21
N SER A 392 15.91 28.42 7.15
CA SER A 392 16.74 27.21 7.28
C SER A 392 16.55 26.21 6.13
N THR A 393 15.49 26.35 5.35
CA THR A 393 15.17 25.47 4.22
C THR A 393 15.87 25.88 2.91
N ASP A 394 16.40 27.10 2.83
CA ASP A 394 17.02 27.64 1.61
C ASP A 394 18.16 26.78 1.06
N SER A 395 18.95 26.15 1.94
CA SER A 395 20.04 25.26 1.54
C SER A 395 19.55 23.97 0.87
N PHE A 396 18.39 23.45 1.29
CA PHE A 396 17.78 22.28 0.66
C PHE A 396 17.23 22.62 -0.71
N VAL A 397 16.52 23.75 -0.84
CA VAL A 397 16.02 24.24 -2.13
C VAL A 397 17.16 24.42 -3.12
N LYS A 398 18.26 25.08 -2.73
CA LYS A 398 19.45 25.22 -3.59
C LYS A 398 20.04 23.87 -4.01
N THR A 399 20.16 22.94 -3.06
CA THR A 399 20.68 21.59 -3.33
C THR A 399 19.82 20.87 -4.36
N TYR A 400 18.50 20.81 -4.16
CA TYR A 400 17.57 20.12 -5.04
C TYR A 400 17.46 20.76 -6.42
N LYS A 401 17.51 22.09 -6.49
CA LYS A 401 17.57 22.87 -7.73
C LYS A 401 18.75 22.47 -8.63
N ASP A 402 19.91 22.26 -8.03
CA ASP A 402 21.15 21.95 -8.75
C ASP A 402 21.35 20.43 -8.97
N HIS A 403 20.80 19.59 -8.10
CA HIS A 403 21.03 18.14 -8.08
C HIS A 403 19.71 17.36 -8.08
N GLN A 404 19.20 17.06 -9.28
CA GLN A 404 17.96 16.28 -9.43
C GLN A 404 18.06 14.88 -8.80
N ASP A 405 19.22 14.23 -8.87
CA ASP A 405 19.40 12.90 -8.28
C ASP A 405 19.28 12.92 -6.74
N THR A 406 19.81 13.95 -6.09
CA THR A 406 19.65 14.17 -4.64
C THR A 406 18.20 14.44 -4.29
N PHE A 407 17.51 15.30 -5.05
CA PHE A 407 16.07 15.50 -4.87
C PHE A 407 15.29 14.19 -5.02
N ASN A 408 15.55 13.41 -6.07
CA ASN A 408 14.85 12.16 -6.30
C ASN A 408 15.09 11.17 -5.15
N SER A 409 16.33 11.05 -4.67
CA SER A 409 16.68 10.18 -3.54
C SER A 409 15.97 10.63 -2.26
N ASP A 410 16.10 11.90 -1.89
CA ASP A 410 15.52 12.44 -0.67
C ASP A 410 13.99 12.48 -0.73
N PHE A 411 13.41 12.65 -1.93
CA PHE A 411 11.98 12.53 -2.14
C PHE A 411 11.49 11.10 -1.95
N VAL A 412 12.22 10.09 -2.46
CA VAL A 412 11.89 8.68 -2.19
C VAL A 412 11.95 8.40 -0.70
N ASP A 413 13.01 8.83 -0.01
CA ASP A 413 13.13 8.70 1.44
C ASP A 413 12.02 9.44 2.19
N ALA A 414 11.67 10.64 1.75
CA ALA A 414 10.63 11.45 2.35
C ALA A 414 9.24 10.84 2.13
N ILE A 415 8.95 10.26 0.96
CA ILE A 415 7.69 9.58 0.69
C ILE A 415 7.59 8.26 1.44
N ILE A 416 8.69 7.52 1.59
CA ILE A 416 8.75 6.35 2.47
C ILE A 416 8.44 6.80 3.91
N LYS A 417 9.17 7.80 4.42
CA LYS A 417 8.94 8.36 5.76
C LYS A 417 7.54 8.92 5.93
N MET A 418 6.96 9.56 4.91
CA MET A 418 5.61 10.11 4.92
C MET A 418 4.53 9.03 4.89
N GLY A 419 4.76 7.95 4.14
CA GLY A 419 4.00 6.71 4.27
C GLY A 419 4.10 6.10 5.68
N ASP A 420 5.19 6.41 6.39
CA ASP A 420 5.43 6.02 7.78
C ASP A 420 5.02 7.11 8.81
N ILE A 421 4.30 8.19 8.43
CA ILE A 421 3.97 9.30 9.35
C ILE A 421 2.81 8.98 10.32
N GLU A 422 1.97 7.97 10.07
CA GLU A 422 0.92 7.59 11.05
C GLU A 422 0.72 6.07 11.25
N PRO A 423 1.76 5.31 11.62
CA PRO A 423 1.58 3.94 12.03
C PRO A 423 0.93 3.84 13.42
N LEU A 424 0.03 2.87 13.56
CA LEU A 424 -0.58 2.49 14.84
C LEU A 424 0.48 2.04 15.83
N THR A 425 0.80 2.89 16.79
CA THR A 425 1.65 2.51 17.91
C THR A 425 1.11 3.09 19.22
N GLY A 426 1.55 2.54 20.36
CA GLY A 426 1.02 2.94 21.67
C GLY A 426 -0.37 2.32 21.98
N LYS A 427 -1.40 3.15 22.21
CA LYS A 427 -2.69 2.73 22.83
C LYS A 427 -3.86 2.46 21.86
N LYS A 428 -3.70 2.68 20.55
CA LYS A 428 -4.77 2.45 19.55
C LYS A 428 -4.70 1.01 19.06
N GLY A 429 -5.74 0.20 19.30
CA GLY A 429 -5.71 -1.26 19.06
C GLY A 429 -5.08 -2.05 20.22
N GLU A 430 -4.93 -3.36 20.06
CA GLU A 430 -4.40 -4.27 21.09
C GLU A 430 -3.26 -5.16 20.59
N ILE A 431 -2.68 -5.94 21.49
CA ILE A 431 -1.89 -7.12 21.13
C ILE A 431 -2.74 -8.32 21.53
N ARG A 432 -3.39 -8.97 20.56
CA ARG A 432 -4.24 -10.13 20.85
C ARG A 432 -3.37 -11.29 21.30
N LYS A 433 -3.81 -12.09 22.27
CA LYS A 433 -3.20 -13.41 22.58
C LYS A 433 -3.66 -14.51 21.63
N ASN A 434 -4.84 -14.33 21.05
CA ASN A 434 -5.43 -15.21 20.06
C ASN A 434 -5.90 -14.36 18.89
N CYS A 435 -5.37 -14.60 17.70
CA CYS A 435 -5.65 -13.76 16.54
C CYS A 435 -7.11 -13.80 16.04
N ARG A 436 -7.93 -14.73 16.54
CA ARG A 436 -9.33 -14.88 16.16
C ARG A 436 -10.28 -13.95 16.87
N LYS A 437 -9.87 -13.39 18.00
CA LYS A 437 -10.77 -12.64 18.88
C LYS A 437 -10.03 -11.56 19.65
N ARG A 438 -10.79 -10.53 20.05
CA ARG A 438 -10.33 -9.56 21.03
C ARG A 438 -10.02 -10.23 22.37
N ASN A 439 -9.06 -9.67 23.12
CA ASN A 439 -8.70 -10.16 24.46
C ASN A 439 -9.86 -10.09 25.47
#